data_AF-A0A537MUJ4-F1
#
_entry.id   AF-A0A537MUJ4-F1
#
_cell.length_a   1.000
_cell.length_b   1.000
_cell.length_c   1.000
_cell.angle_alpha   90.00
_cell.angle_beta   90.00
_cell.angle_gamma   90.00
#
_symmetry.space_group_name_H-M   'P 1'
#
loop_
_entity.id
_entity.type
_entity.pdbx_description
1 polymer ?
#
loop_
_entity_poly.entity_id
_entity_poly.type
_entity_poly.pdbx_seq_one_letter_code
_entity_poly.pdbx_strand_id
1 'polypeptide(L)'
;MTRSTLFAAVSATVSLVAALALATAYAQAPPAGGPPQGPQGAPPEGGPPQGAPQNSGANEATSYPVLFVTGIDVLRAPQNGRDIIVAHGLVSSSDWRSPVLVPITEGKPVDGVLDLLLQAQAPQRPGPLGAFMEVDAILPLGHGHPYTAVRVRSASNALTLKQLPGRAEVKKLKNDCGKCIGKYFVAKGGSAPANAPAAEVVREEDLLWTVRVIKPRDGIHSYTLDRNRLTLVLSEDGRIVDAAWD
;
A
#
# COMPACT_ATOMS: atom_id res chain seq x y z
N MET A 1 -24.12 30.60 -42.72
CA MET A 1 -22.90 30.53 -43.56
C MET A 1 -21.78 30.02 -42.66
N THR A 2 -21.45 28.72 -42.64
CA THR A 2 -20.70 27.92 -43.65
C THR A 2 -19.20 28.23 -43.73
N ARG A 3 -18.38 27.47 -43.00
CA ARG A 3 -17.42 26.51 -43.60
C ARG A 3 -16.76 25.62 -42.54
N SER A 4 -16.56 24.35 -42.90
CA SER A 4 -15.80 23.35 -42.15
C SER A 4 -14.84 22.65 -43.13
N THR A 5 -13.56 22.49 -42.77
CA THR A 5 -12.53 21.63 -43.41
C THR A 5 -11.18 21.85 -42.71
N LEU A 6 -10.21 20.93 -42.66
CA LEU A 6 -10.12 19.45 -42.63
C LEU A 6 -8.60 19.09 -42.55
N PHE A 7 -8.24 17.79 -42.50
CA PHE A 7 -6.88 17.24 -42.70
C PHE A 7 -5.84 17.49 -41.56
N ALA A 8 -4.81 16.66 -41.33
CA ALA A 8 -4.53 15.25 -41.68
C ALA A 8 -3.42 14.68 -40.75
N ALA A 9 -3.09 13.39 -40.88
CA ALA A 9 -2.10 12.65 -40.06
C ALA A 9 -0.79 12.33 -40.82
N VAL A 10 -0.01 11.32 -40.35
CA VAL A 10 1.30 10.80 -40.87
C VAL A 10 2.52 11.61 -40.36
N SER A 11 3.68 11.08 -39.93
CA SER A 11 4.30 9.72 -39.84
C SER A 11 4.59 9.31 -38.38
N ALA A 12 4.82 8.06 -37.92
CA ALA A 12 5.25 6.75 -38.47
C ALA A 12 6.76 6.38 -38.32
N THR A 13 7.02 5.28 -37.57
CA THR A 13 8.28 4.49 -37.39
C THR A 13 9.50 5.23 -36.79
N VAL A 14 10.54 4.60 -36.22
CA VAL A 14 11.13 3.23 -36.31
C VAL A 14 11.52 2.67 -34.92
N SER A 15 11.43 1.34 -34.74
CA SER A 15 11.93 0.61 -33.56
C SER A 15 13.39 0.14 -33.73
N LEU A 16 14.15 0.05 -32.63
CA LEU A 16 15.34 -0.81 -32.58
C LEU A 16 15.43 -1.56 -31.25
N VAL A 17 15.67 -2.87 -31.33
CA VAL A 17 15.81 -3.77 -30.17
C VAL A 17 17.24 -4.32 -30.17
N ALA A 18 17.90 -4.25 -29.01
CA ALA A 18 19.22 -4.85 -28.80
C ALA A 18 19.32 -5.38 -27.35
N ALA A 19 18.78 -6.59 -27.11
CA ALA A 19 19.00 -7.30 -25.85
C ALA A 19 20.33 -8.05 -25.91
N LEU A 20 21.26 -7.74 -25.00
CA LEU A 20 22.55 -8.43 -24.90
C LEU A 20 22.54 -9.42 -23.74
N ALA A 21 22.24 -10.69 -24.03
CA ALA A 21 22.28 -11.76 -23.05
C ALA A 21 23.69 -12.40 -23.00
N LEU A 22 24.42 -12.14 -21.92
CA LEU A 22 25.69 -12.84 -21.63
C LEU A 22 25.42 -14.03 -20.72
N ALA A 23 25.26 -15.21 -21.31
CA ALA A 23 25.23 -16.47 -20.58
C ALA A 23 26.64 -16.90 -20.18
N THR A 24 26.91 -17.03 -18.89
CA THR A 24 28.11 -17.69 -18.35
C THR A 24 27.70 -19.00 -17.68
N ALA A 25 28.10 -20.13 -18.28
CA ALA A 25 27.83 -21.46 -17.76
C ALA A 25 29.03 -21.98 -16.96
N TYR A 26 28.83 -22.28 -15.68
CA TYR A 26 29.84 -22.92 -14.84
C TYR A 26 29.26 -24.09 -14.04
N ALA A 27 29.70 -25.28 -14.43
CA ALA A 27 29.71 -26.59 -13.75
C ALA A 27 28.73 -26.86 -12.60
N GLN A 28 27.87 -27.87 -12.78
CA GLN A 28 27.40 -28.70 -11.67
C GLN A 28 28.55 -29.57 -11.15
N ALA A 29 28.60 -29.81 -9.84
CA ALA A 29 29.44 -30.85 -9.22
C ALA A 29 28.55 -31.80 -8.39
N PRO A 30 28.67 -33.13 -8.56
CA PRO A 30 27.88 -34.10 -7.80
C PRO A 30 28.47 -34.36 -6.40
N PRO A 31 27.63 -34.65 -5.37
CA PRO A 31 28.12 -35.08 -4.06
C PRO A 31 28.63 -36.53 -4.09
N ALA A 32 29.70 -36.81 -3.34
CA ALA A 32 30.23 -38.15 -3.11
C ALA A 32 29.53 -38.86 -1.92
N GLY A 33 29.63 -40.19 -1.86
CA GLY A 33 28.93 -41.03 -0.87
C GLY A 33 29.61 -41.19 0.51
N GLY A 34 28.89 -41.85 1.43
CA GLY A 34 29.36 -42.22 2.79
C GLY A 34 30.13 -43.55 2.83
N PRO A 35 29.75 -44.60 3.61
CA PRO A 35 28.62 -44.74 4.57
C PRO A 35 29.12 -44.41 6.00
N PRO A 36 29.02 -45.19 7.13
CA PRO A 36 28.41 -46.50 7.46
C PRO A 36 27.02 -46.36 8.17
N GLN A 37 26.63 -47.31 9.04
CA GLN A 37 25.35 -47.36 9.78
C GLN A 37 25.49 -48.07 11.15
N GLY A 38 24.51 -47.87 12.04
CA GLY A 38 24.06 -48.87 13.03
C GLY A 38 23.79 -48.34 14.45
N PRO A 39 22.94 -49.02 15.27
CA PRO A 39 21.96 -50.07 14.95
C PRO A 39 20.49 -49.60 15.12
N GLN A 40 19.51 -50.44 14.76
CA GLN A 40 18.08 -50.13 14.94
C GLN A 40 17.59 -50.37 16.38
N GLY A 41 16.60 -49.58 16.81
CA GLY A 41 15.72 -49.82 17.96
C GLY A 41 14.26 -49.58 17.57
N ALA A 42 13.34 -50.42 18.06
CA ALA A 42 11.90 -50.35 17.78
C ALA A 42 11.16 -49.38 18.74
N PRO A 43 9.95 -48.90 18.40
CA PRO A 43 9.38 -47.70 19.02
C PRO A 43 8.50 -47.98 20.26
N PRO A 44 8.31 -46.97 21.13
CA PRO A 44 7.10 -46.81 21.91
C PRO A 44 6.03 -46.04 21.12
N GLU A 45 4.77 -46.49 21.18
CA GLU A 45 3.62 -45.68 20.74
C GLU A 45 3.45 -44.46 21.66
N GLY A 46 3.31 -43.25 21.07
CA GLY A 46 3.51 -42.00 21.83
C GLY A 46 2.74 -40.77 21.32
N GLY A 47 1.63 -40.98 20.61
CA GLY A 47 0.75 -39.90 20.14
C GLY A 47 1.25 -39.12 18.90
N PRO A 48 0.38 -38.34 18.25
CA PRO A 48 0.77 -37.52 17.10
C PRO A 48 1.56 -36.30 17.57
N PRO A 49 2.79 -36.04 17.06
CA PRO A 49 3.45 -34.78 17.33
C PRO A 49 2.66 -33.66 16.67
N GLN A 50 2.10 -32.74 17.47
CA GLN A 50 1.59 -31.46 16.99
C GLN A 50 2.77 -30.55 16.62
N GLY A 51 3.47 -30.95 15.56
CA GLY A 51 4.38 -30.09 14.81
C GLY A 51 3.58 -28.99 14.14
N ALA A 52 3.19 -27.97 14.90
CA ALA A 52 2.98 -26.66 14.33
C ALA A 52 4.22 -26.32 13.48
N PRO A 53 4.07 -25.80 12.25
CA PRO A 53 5.22 -25.40 11.46
C PRO A 53 5.94 -24.26 12.21
N GLN A 54 7.05 -24.60 12.87
CA GLN A 54 7.96 -23.63 13.44
C GLN A 54 8.56 -22.86 12.25
N ASN A 55 7.98 -21.69 11.96
CA ASN A 55 8.44 -20.81 10.88
C ASN A 55 9.87 -20.36 11.20
N SER A 56 10.83 -21.06 10.60
CA SER A 56 12.24 -20.95 10.90
C SER A 56 12.83 -19.63 10.38
N GLY A 57 12.91 -18.63 11.25
CA GLY A 57 13.76 -17.45 11.05
C GLY A 57 13.38 -16.53 9.90
N ALA A 58 12.18 -16.64 9.33
CA ALA A 58 11.66 -15.60 8.44
C ALA A 58 11.42 -14.33 9.27
N ASN A 59 12.05 -13.21 8.88
CA ASN A 59 11.64 -11.90 9.37
C ASN A 59 10.16 -11.71 8.99
N GLU A 60 9.27 -11.77 9.97
CA GLU A 60 7.84 -11.53 9.78
C GLU A 60 7.67 -10.09 9.32
N ALA A 61 7.46 -9.91 8.01
CA ALA A 61 7.54 -8.62 7.37
C ALA A 61 6.36 -7.75 7.81
N THR A 62 6.60 -6.90 8.81
CA THR A 62 5.58 -6.13 9.51
C THR A 62 4.68 -5.41 8.53
N SER A 63 3.42 -5.83 8.52
CA SER A 63 2.38 -5.22 7.70
C SER A 63 1.78 -4.04 8.45
N TYR A 64 1.51 -2.97 7.72
CA TYR A 64 0.90 -1.75 8.23
C TYR A 64 -0.41 -1.49 7.49
N PRO A 65 -1.43 -0.92 8.15
CA PRO A 65 -2.59 -0.37 7.46
C PRO A 65 -2.16 0.49 6.27
N VAL A 66 -2.78 0.30 5.10
CA VAL A 66 -2.53 1.20 3.96
C VAL A 66 -2.99 2.62 4.31
N LEU A 67 -2.53 3.61 3.55
CA LEU A 67 -2.82 5.02 3.81
C LEU A 67 -4.34 5.34 3.81
N PHE A 68 -5.05 4.86 2.78
CA PHE A 68 -6.44 5.23 2.50
C PHE A 68 -7.11 4.14 1.63
N VAL A 69 -8.39 3.81 1.87
CA VAL A 69 -9.20 2.95 0.97
C VAL A 69 -9.91 3.84 -0.05
N THR A 70 -9.73 3.58 -1.35
CA THR A 70 -10.41 4.29 -2.44
C THR A 70 -11.64 3.56 -2.95
N GLY A 71 -11.65 2.22 -2.92
CA GLY A 71 -12.74 1.42 -3.49
C GLY A 71 -12.90 0.04 -2.88
N ILE A 72 -14.11 -0.52 -3.01
CA ILE A 72 -14.47 -1.92 -2.73
C ILE A 72 -15.33 -2.40 -3.90
N ASP A 73 -14.87 -3.41 -4.64
CA ASP A 73 -15.70 -4.25 -5.50
C ASP A 73 -15.99 -5.57 -4.79
N VAL A 74 -17.20 -6.10 -4.96
CA VAL A 74 -17.52 -7.48 -4.59
C VAL A 74 -18.19 -8.16 -5.76
N LEU A 75 -17.52 -9.15 -6.32
CA LEU A 75 -17.87 -9.86 -7.55
C LEU A 75 -18.32 -11.29 -7.23
N ARG A 76 -19.44 -11.73 -7.80
CA ARG A 76 -19.90 -13.11 -7.64
C ARG A 76 -19.33 -14.00 -8.73
N ALA A 77 -18.50 -14.98 -8.37
CA ALA A 77 -17.88 -15.91 -9.30
C ALA A 77 -18.95 -16.82 -9.95
N PRO A 78 -19.10 -16.84 -11.29
CA PRO A 78 -20.19 -17.54 -11.95
C PRO A 78 -20.09 -19.07 -11.88
N GLN A 79 -18.91 -19.64 -11.64
CA GLN A 79 -18.69 -21.09 -11.61
C GLN A 79 -19.19 -21.75 -10.32
N ASN A 80 -19.28 -21.02 -9.21
CA ASN A 80 -19.60 -21.58 -7.89
C ASN A 80 -20.36 -20.62 -6.95
N GLY A 81 -20.87 -19.50 -7.47
CA GLY A 81 -21.64 -18.50 -6.70
C GLY A 81 -20.86 -17.78 -5.59
N ARG A 82 -19.54 -17.97 -5.51
CA ARG A 82 -18.70 -17.45 -4.43
C ARG A 82 -18.42 -15.96 -4.63
N ASP A 83 -18.69 -15.16 -3.62
CA ASP A 83 -18.32 -13.74 -3.62
C ASP A 83 -16.81 -13.57 -3.40
N ILE A 84 -16.22 -12.66 -4.16
CA ILE A 84 -14.81 -12.28 -4.11
C ILE A 84 -14.78 -10.77 -3.85
N ILE A 85 -14.19 -10.38 -2.72
CA ILE A 85 -13.92 -8.97 -2.40
C ILE A 85 -12.62 -8.57 -3.10
N VAL A 86 -12.63 -7.42 -3.76
CA VAL A 86 -11.44 -6.68 -4.18
C VAL A 86 -11.49 -5.33 -3.47
N ALA A 87 -10.43 -4.96 -2.76
CA ALA A 87 -10.30 -3.66 -2.13
C ALA A 87 -9.15 -2.87 -2.73
N HIS A 88 -9.45 -1.64 -3.12
CA HIS A 88 -8.53 -0.69 -3.72
C HIS A 88 -8.07 0.31 -2.65
N GLY A 89 -6.77 0.51 -2.53
CA GLY A 89 -6.18 1.42 -1.57
C GLY A 89 -5.05 2.26 -2.16
N LEU A 90 -4.60 3.22 -1.36
CA LEU A 90 -3.43 4.04 -1.63
C LEU A 90 -2.35 3.75 -0.59
N VAL A 91 -1.09 3.93 -0.99
CA VAL A 91 0.10 3.85 -0.13
C VAL A 91 1.07 5.00 -0.43
N SER A 92 1.97 5.29 0.50
CA SER A 92 2.85 6.46 0.46
C SER A 92 3.97 6.41 -0.59
N SER A 93 4.37 5.22 -1.07
CA SER A 93 5.42 5.07 -2.09
C SER A 93 5.30 3.79 -2.93
N SER A 94 6.14 3.67 -3.96
CA SER A 94 6.31 2.46 -4.81
C SER A 94 6.83 1.23 -4.09
N ASP A 95 7.41 1.40 -2.91
CA ASP A 95 8.21 0.36 -2.25
C ASP A 95 7.36 -0.50 -1.28
N TRP A 96 6.08 -0.15 -1.15
CA TRP A 96 5.07 -0.95 -0.50
C TRP A 96 4.72 -2.18 -1.34
N ARG A 97 4.46 -3.31 -0.69
CA ARG A 97 4.24 -4.59 -1.36
C ARG A 97 3.32 -5.53 -0.58
N SER A 98 2.90 -6.61 -1.23
CA SER A 98 2.08 -7.68 -0.64
C SER A 98 0.81 -7.15 0.08
N PRO A 99 -0.06 -6.38 -0.61
CA PRO A 99 -1.33 -5.94 -0.04
C PRO A 99 -2.25 -7.14 0.25
N VAL A 100 -2.86 -7.14 1.44
CA VAL A 100 -3.77 -8.19 1.91
C VAL A 100 -4.97 -7.59 2.66
N LEU A 101 -6.11 -8.27 2.58
CA LEU A 101 -7.28 -8.03 3.41
C LEU A 101 -7.27 -9.02 4.57
N VAL A 102 -7.31 -8.52 5.80
CA VAL A 102 -7.44 -9.36 7.01
C VAL A 102 -8.74 -9.02 7.75
N PRO A 103 -9.57 -10.01 8.15
CA PRO A 103 -10.68 -9.77 9.06
C PRO A 103 -10.17 -9.24 10.41
N ILE A 104 -10.83 -8.22 10.95
CA ILE A 104 -10.53 -7.66 12.28
C ILE A 104 -11.56 -8.09 13.35
N THR A 105 -12.48 -8.99 12.99
CA THR A 105 -13.52 -9.55 13.86
C THR A 105 -13.70 -11.03 13.54
N GLU A 106 -13.87 -11.86 14.57
CA GLU A 106 -14.20 -13.28 14.43
C GLU A 106 -15.71 -13.55 14.53
N GLY A 107 -16.16 -14.66 13.96
CA GLY A 107 -17.56 -15.11 14.03
C GLY A 107 -18.52 -14.31 13.15
N LYS A 108 -19.81 -14.30 13.53
CA LYS A 108 -20.86 -13.55 12.83
C LYS A 108 -21.17 -12.23 13.57
N PRO A 109 -20.90 -11.06 12.98
CA PRO A 109 -21.22 -9.77 13.57
C PRO A 109 -22.73 -9.50 13.51
N VAL A 110 -23.24 -8.77 14.52
CA VAL A 110 -24.68 -8.51 14.70
C VAL A 110 -25.26 -7.58 13.62
N ASP A 111 -24.44 -6.66 13.08
CA ASP A 111 -24.80 -5.78 11.96
C ASP A 111 -24.73 -6.46 10.58
N GLY A 112 -24.21 -7.70 10.51
CA GLY A 112 -24.00 -8.44 9.26
C GLY A 112 -22.84 -7.92 8.40
N VAL A 113 -22.03 -6.99 8.90
CA VAL A 113 -20.94 -6.35 8.14
C VAL A 113 -19.62 -7.08 8.39
N LEU A 114 -19.03 -7.67 7.35
CA LEU A 114 -17.64 -8.15 7.43
C LEU A 114 -16.69 -6.96 7.53
N ASP A 115 -15.99 -6.83 8.65
CA ASP A 115 -15.03 -5.75 8.91
C ASP A 115 -13.60 -6.22 8.60
N LEU A 116 -12.95 -5.54 7.66
CA LEU A 116 -11.63 -5.89 7.13
C LEU A 116 -10.65 -4.72 7.30
N LEU A 117 -9.39 -5.04 7.58
CA LEU A 117 -8.27 -4.12 7.42
C LEU A 117 -7.58 -4.41 6.09
N LEU A 118 -7.40 -3.36 5.28
CA LEU A 118 -6.47 -3.39 4.14
C LEU A 118 -5.08 -2.97 4.64
N GLN A 119 -4.12 -3.89 4.56
CA GLN A 119 -2.75 -3.68 5.00
C GLN A 119 -1.74 -4.17 3.96
N ALA A 120 -0.52 -3.67 4.02
CA ALA A 120 0.57 -4.05 3.14
C ALA A 120 1.92 -3.95 3.87
N GLN A 121 2.97 -4.59 3.34
CA GLN A 121 4.33 -4.44 3.86
C GLN A 121 4.88 -3.08 3.42
N ALA A 122 5.27 -2.26 4.39
CA ALA A 122 5.84 -0.94 4.15
C ALA A 122 7.37 -0.99 3.91
N PRO A 123 7.95 0.02 3.23
CA PRO A 123 9.39 0.22 3.23
C PRO A 123 9.93 0.36 4.67
N GLN A 124 11.15 -0.11 4.90
CA GLN A 124 11.75 -0.15 6.24
C GLN A 124 12.53 1.13 6.59
N ARG A 125 12.93 1.90 5.57
CA ARG A 125 13.60 3.21 5.67
C ARG A 125 12.67 4.29 5.12
N PRO A 126 12.86 5.56 5.51
CA PRO A 126 12.15 6.67 4.91
C PRO A 126 12.25 6.67 3.37
N GLY A 127 11.12 6.96 2.73
CA GLY A 127 10.95 7.02 1.28
C GLY A 127 10.94 8.46 0.74
N PRO A 128 11.39 8.68 -0.51
CA PRO A 128 11.31 9.99 -1.15
C PRO A 128 9.85 10.39 -1.40
N LEU A 129 9.62 11.69 -1.61
CA LEU A 129 8.34 12.17 -2.13
C LEU A 129 8.03 11.58 -3.52
N GLY A 130 6.75 11.34 -3.78
CA GLY A 130 6.25 10.80 -5.04
C GLY A 130 4.72 10.83 -5.06
N ALA A 131 4.12 10.36 -6.15
CA ALA A 131 2.68 10.18 -6.22
C ALA A 131 2.24 9.00 -5.33
N PHE A 132 1.05 9.09 -4.72
CA PHE A 132 0.46 7.94 -4.03
C PHE A 132 0.22 6.80 -5.03
N MET A 133 0.78 5.63 -4.71
CA MET A 133 0.62 4.42 -5.50
C MET A 133 -0.65 3.69 -5.10
N GLU A 134 -1.29 3.05 -6.08
CA GLU A 134 -2.51 2.26 -5.89
C GLU A 134 -2.16 0.80 -5.63
N VAL A 135 -2.87 0.17 -4.70
CA VAL A 135 -2.67 -1.22 -4.28
C VAL A 135 -4.00 -1.95 -4.13
N ASP A 136 -4.07 -3.15 -4.69
CA ASP A 136 -5.28 -3.98 -4.71
C ASP A 136 -5.06 -5.26 -3.89
N ALA A 137 -6.03 -5.60 -3.03
CA ALA A 137 -6.05 -6.86 -2.30
C ALA A 137 -7.35 -7.63 -2.55
N ILE A 138 -7.25 -8.96 -2.62
CA ILE A 138 -8.37 -9.85 -2.96
C ILE A 138 -8.65 -10.82 -1.81
N LEU A 139 -9.91 -10.95 -1.41
CA LEU A 139 -10.39 -11.91 -0.41
C LEU A 139 -11.61 -12.70 -0.93
N PRO A 140 -11.43 -13.95 -1.37
CA PRO A 140 -12.55 -14.85 -1.66
C PRO A 140 -13.26 -15.26 -0.36
N LEU A 141 -14.58 -15.12 -0.32
CA LEU A 141 -15.39 -15.49 0.85
C LEU A 141 -15.75 -16.99 0.85
N GLY A 142 -16.14 -17.52 2.00
CA GLY A 142 -16.75 -18.85 2.09
C GLY A 142 -18.09 -18.90 1.33
N HIS A 143 -18.42 -20.05 0.74
CA HIS A 143 -19.74 -20.25 0.14
C HIS A 143 -20.82 -20.21 1.24
N GLY A 144 -21.90 -19.44 1.03
CA GLY A 144 -22.94 -19.25 2.03
C GLY A 144 -22.52 -18.41 3.25
N HIS A 145 -21.57 -17.48 3.07
CA HIS A 145 -21.13 -16.56 4.12
C HIS A 145 -22.32 -15.76 4.73
N PRO A 146 -22.26 -15.39 6.02
CA PRO A 146 -23.40 -14.76 6.71
C PRO A 146 -23.52 -13.26 6.48
N TYR A 147 -22.65 -12.66 5.66
CA TYR A 147 -22.48 -11.22 5.55
C TYR A 147 -23.40 -10.61 4.49
N THR A 148 -23.99 -9.46 4.82
CA THR A 148 -24.84 -8.67 3.92
C THR A 148 -24.13 -7.45 3.36
N ALA A 149 -23.00 -7.07 3.97
CA ALA A 149 -22.21 -5.88 3.68
C ALA A 149 -20.72 -6.12 4.02
N VAL A 150 -19.85 -5.28 3.47
CA VAL A 150 -18.40 -5.29 3.72
C VAL A 150 -17.94 -3.89 4.09
N ARG A 151 -17.12 -3.78 5.13
CA ARG A 151 -16.43 -2.55 5.55
C ARG A 151 -14.94 -2.80 5.47
N VAL A 152 -14.22 -1.98 4.70
CA VAL A 152 -12.76 -2.05 4.60
C VAL A 152 -12.16 -0.79 5.21
N ARG A 153 -11.16 -0.97 6.06
CA ARG A 153 -10.46 0.09 6.81
C ARG A 153 -9.03 0.26 6.30
N SER A 154 -8.54 1.49 6.42
CA SER A 154 -7.15 1.90 6.25
C SER A 154 -6.65 2.55 7.54
N ALA A 155 -5.48 3.18 7.49
CA ALA A 155 -4.97 4.03 8.56
C ALA A 155 -5.84 5.28 8.84
N SER A 156 -6.75 5.68 7.93
CA SER A 156 -7.44 6.98 8.00
C SER A 156 -8.93 7.00 7.68
N ASN A 157 -9.42 6.02 6.94
CA ASN A 157 -10.83 5.93 6.58
C ASN A 157 -11.36 4.50 6.69
N ALA A 158 -12.69 4.41 6.71
CA ALA A 158 -13.41 3.17 6.44
C ALA A 158 -14.35 3.43 5.27
N LEU A 159 -14.32 2.57 4.27
CA LEU A 159 -15.31 2.53 3.19
C LEU A 159 -16.27 1.36 3.47
N THR A 160 -17.54 1.48 3.11
CA THR A 160 -18.55 0.44 3.38
C THR A 160 -19.45 0.21 2.18
N LEU A 161 -19.35 -0.99 1.62
CA LEU A 161 -20.28 -1.52 0.63
C LEU A 161 -21.47 -2.14 1.38
N LYS A 162 -22.66 -1.55 1.22
CA LYS A 162 -23.87 -1.89 1.99
C LYS A 162 -24.67 -3.10 1.46
N GLN A 163 -24.25 -3.68 0.32
CA GLN A 163 -24.94 -4.79 -0.35
C GLN A 163 -23.92 -5.62 -1.14
N LEU A 164 -24.04 -6.95 -1.10
CA LEU A 164 -23.16 -7.89 -1.79
C LEU A 164 -23.95 -8.72 -2.83
N PRO A 165 -23.46 -8.91 -4.07
CA PRO A 165 -22.33 -8.22 -4.71
C PRO A 165 -22.64 -6.73 -4.98
N GLY A 166 -21.60 -5.93 -5.28
CA GLY A 166 -21.74 -4.50 -5.56
C GLY A 166 -20.40 -3.74 -5.59
N ARG A 167 -20.45 -2.42 -5.75
CA ARG A 167 -19.29 -1.50 -5.76
C ARG A 167 -19.52 -0.32 -4.82
N ALA A 168 -18.48 0.11 -4.11
CA ALA A 168 -18.43 1.34 -3.34
C ALA A 168 -17.10 2.06 -3.60
N GLU A 169 -17.11 3.39 -3.68
CA GLU A 169 -15.92 4.22 -3.94
C GLU A 169 -15.95 5.52 -3.15
N VAL A 170 -14.77 6.11 -2.96
CA VAL A 170 -14.58 7.47 -2.46
C VAL A 170 -13.44 8.15 -3.23
N LYS A 171 -13.63 9.43 -3.61
CA LYS A 171 -12.60 10.17 -4.35
C LYS A 171 -11.33 10.38 -3.50
N LYS A 172 -10.18 10.12 -4.11
CA LYS A 172 -8.84 10.55 -3.67
C LYS A 172 -8.87 12.08 -3.49
N LEU A 173 -8.71 12.56 -2.25
CA LEU A 173 -9.12 13.93 -1.86
C LEU A 173 -7.98 14.86 -1.42
N LYS A 174 -6.72 14.40 -1.41
CA LYS A 174 -5.58 15.10 -0.79
C LYS A 174 -4.32 15.01 -1.64
N ASN A 175 -3.44 16.00 -1.47
CA ASN A 175 -2.20 16.20 -2.21
C ASN A 175 -1.12 15.18 -1.76
N ASP A 176 -0.37 14.62 -2.71
CA ASP A 176 0.72 13.67 -2.46
C ASP A 176 2.05 14.33 -2.04
N CYS A 177 2.11 15.66 -2.13
CA CYS A 177 3.28 16.47 -1.82
C CYS A 177 4.49 16.21 -2.73
N GLY A 178 4.35 15.44 -3.81
CA GLY A 178 5.40 15.15 -4.80
C GLY A 178 6.00 16.36 -5.52
N LYS A 179 5.44 17.56 -5.28
CA LYS A 179 5.90 18.87 -5.78
C LYS A 179 5.91 19.94 -4.67
N CYS A 180 6.23 19.56 -3.44
CA CYS A 180 6.26 20.45 -2.27
C CYS A 180 7.59 21.18 -2.05
N ILE A 181 8.73 20.59 -2.40
CA ILE A 181 10.05 21.18 -2.12
C ILE A 181 10.17 22.57 -2.76
N GLY A 182 10.71 23.52 -2.00
CA GLY A 182 10.86 24.93 -2.36
C GLY A 182 9.61 25.80 -2.15
N LYS A 183 8.43 25.22 -1.86
CA LYS A 183 7.19 25.96 -1.64
C LYS A 183 7.04 26.42 -0.19
N TYR A 184 6.32 27.52 0.04
CA TYR A 184 5.94 27.96 1.38
C TYR A 184 4.93 27.01 2.01
N PHE A 185 5.23 26.51 3.20
CA PHE A 185 4.26 25.78 4.01
C PHE A 185 3.38 26.76 4.79
N VAL A 186 2.07 26.57 4.71
CA VAL A 186 1.07 27.33 5.47
C VAL A 186 0.33 26.37 6.38
N ALA A 187 0.59 26.49 7.69
CA ALA A 187 -0.10 25.74 8.73
C ALA A 187 -1.61 26.02 8.71
N LYS A 188 -2.41 25.08 9.22
CA LYS A 188 -3.87 25.12 9.16
C LYS A 188 -4.44 26.41 9.76
N GLY A 189 -5.19 27.18 8.95
CA GLY A 189 -5.76 28.47 9.33
C GLY A 189 -4.76 29.65 9.28
N GLY A 190 -3.52 29.43 8.84
CA GLY A 190 -2.53 30.46 8.60
C GLY A 190 -2.74 31.23 7.30
N SER A 191 -2.21 32.45 7.27
CA SER A 191 -2.08 33.26 6.07
C SER A 191 -0.84 32.86 5.26
N ALA A 192 -0.95 32.88 3.93
CA ALA A 192 0.22 32.78 3.07
C ALA A 192 1.05 34.08 3.13
N PRO A 193 2.37 34.05 2.81
CA PRO A 193 3.16 35.27 2.65
C PRO A 193 2.54 36.19 1.59
N ALA A 194 2.47 37.49 1.85
CA ALA A 194 1.65 38.44 1.08
C ALA A 194 1.94 38.50 -0.44
N ASN A 195 3.17 38.14 -0.84
CA ASN A 195 3.62 38.14 -2.24
C ASN A 195 3.79 36.73 -2.84
N ALA A 196 3.44 35.66 -2.10
CA ALA A 196 3.57 34.29 -2.59
C ALA A 196 2.38 33.93 -3.52
N PRO A 197 2.60 33.56 -4.79
CA PRO A 197 1.53 33.10 -5.65
C PRO A 197 0.99 31.76 -5.13
N ALA A 198 -0.31 31.50 -5.29
CA ALA A 198 -0.95 30.30 -4.73
C ALA A 198 -0.31 28.97 -5.20
N ALA A 199 0.33 28.95 -6.37
CA ALA A 199 1.08 27.79 -6.87
C ALA A 199 2.37 27.50 -6.09
N GLU A 200 2.98 28.49 -5.42
CA GLU A 200 4.14 28.38 -4.52
C GLU A 200 3.74 28.09 -3.06
N VAL A 201 2.46 27.91 -2.77
CA VAL A 201 1.95 27.62 -1.42
C VAL A 201 1.56 26.14 -1.31
N VAL A 202 1.86 25.54 -0.17
CA VAL A 202 1.35 24.23 0.28
C VAL A 202 0.62 24.46 1.58
N ARG A 203 -0.68 24.17 1.62
CA ARG A 203 -1.49 24.32 2.83
C ARG A 203 -1.61 22.99 3.56
N GLU A 204 -1.56 23.03 4.88
CA GLU A 204 -1.73 21.84 5.73
C GLU A 204 -3.07 21.15 5.50
N GLU A 205 -4.16 21.90 5.28
CA GLU A 205 -5.47 21.36 4.94
C GLU A 205 -5.51 20.50 3.65
N ASP A 206 -4.66 20.80 2.66
CA ASP A 206 -4.58 20.09 1.37
C ASP A 206 -3.76 18.80 1.46
N LEU A 207 -2.86 18.69 2.44
CA LEU A 207 -1.98 17.54 2.67
C LEU A 207 -2.71 16.39 3.37
N LEU A 208 -2.01 15.30 3.67
CA LEU A 208 -2.58 14.20 4.45
C LEU A 208 -2.92 14.57 5.90
N TRP A 209 -3.66 13.67 6.53
CA TRP A 209 -4.19 13.78 7.88
C TRP A 209 -3.11 13.56 8.97
N THR A 210 -1.97 12.97 8.61
CA THR A 210 -0.78 12.85 9.47
C THR A 210 0.41 13.54 8.80
N VAL A 211 0.65 14.80 9.18
CA VAL A 211 1.84 15.56 8.81
C VAL A 211 2.65 15.89 10.07
N ARG A 212 3.96 15.69 10.01
CA ARG A 212 4.95 16.20 10.96
C ARG A 212 5.65 17.38 10.31
N VAL A 213 5.69 18.52 10.99
CA VAL A 213 6.41 19.72 10.54
C VAL A 213 7.57 19.96 11.51
N ILE A 214 8.77 20.14 10.96
CA ILE A 214 10.01 20.41 11.72
C ILE A 214 10.55 21.75 11.24
N LYS A 215 10.56 22.77 12.11
CA LYS A 215 11.14 24.09 11.84
C LYS A 215 12.64 24.10 12.23
N PRO A 216 13.44 25.09 11.81
CA PRO A 216 14.89 25.12 12.05
C PRO A 216 15.36 25.09 13.51
N ARG A 217 14.45 25.29 14.48
CA ARG A 217 14.74 25.33 15.91
C ARG A 217 13.93 24.29 16.71
N ASP A 218 13.20 23.41 16.02
CA ASP A 218 12.39 22.36 16.65
C ASP A 218 13.24 21.11 16.92
N GLY A 219 13.17 20.57 18.13
CA GLY A 219 13.75 19.26 18.46
C GLY A 219 12.81 18.11 18.10
N ILE A 220 13.35 16.98 17.63
CA ILE A 220 12.56 15.78 17.34
C ILE A 220 12.24 15.03 18.65
N HIS A 221 11.04 15.24 19.19
CA HIS A 221 10.61 14.64 20.46
C HIS A 221 10.40 13.11 20.39
N SER A 222 10.14 12.55 19.21
CA SER A 222 10.03 11.09 19.02
C SER A 222 10.46 10.66 17.62
N TYR A 223 11.29 9.61 17.56
CA TYR A 223 11.72 8.93 16.33
C TYR A 223 10.90 7.66 16.01
N THR A 224 9.74 7.47 16.64
CA THR A 224 8.82 6.37 16.30
C THR A 224 8.29 6.56 14.88
N LEU A 225 8.78 5.76 13.93
CA LEU A 225 8.38 5.82 12.50
C LEU A 225 6.90 5.47 12.33
N ASP A 226 6.24 6.15 11.39
CA ASP A 226 4.84 5.94 11.02
C ASP A 226 4.74 5.96 9.50
N ARG A 227 4.49 4.79 8.91
CA ARG A 227 4.62 4.56 7.46
C ARG A 227 3.64 5.36 6.59
N ASN A 228 2.64 5.97 7.24
CA ASN A 228 1.62 6.81 6.61
C ASN A 228 1.78 8.31 6.94
N ARG A 229 2.87 8.69 7.65
CA ARG A 229 3.18 10.08 8.02
C ARG A 229 4.08 10.75 7.00
N LEU A 230 3.69 11.96 6.62
CA LEU A 230 4.51 12.90 5.86
C LEU A 230 5.35 13.72 6.84
N THR A 231 6.67 13.68 6.75
CA THR A 231 7.53 14.62 7.47
C THR A 231 7.98 15.73 6.51
N LEU A 232 7.78 16.98 6.93
CA LEU A 232 8.25 18.21 6.27
C LEU A 232 9.31 18.90 7.13
N VAL A 233 10.42 19.31 6.52
CA VAL A 233 11.45 20.16 7.14
C VAL A 233 11.37 21.55 6.52
N LEU A 234 11.33 22.59 7.35
CA LEU A 234 11.19 23.98 6.91
C LEU A 234 12.49 24.80 7.12
N SER A 235 12.70 25.80 6.28
CA SER A 235 13.67 26.89 6.45
C SER A 235 13.17 27.98 7.41
N GLU A 236 14.02 28.96 7.74
CA GLU A 236 13.59 30.11 8.58
C GLU A 236 12.59 31.04 7.87
N ASP A 237 12.53 31.05 6.52
CA ASP A 237 11.48 31.75 5.76
C ASP A 237 10.21 30.89 5.54
N GLY A 238 10.14 29.68 6.10
CA GLY A 238 8.95 28.82 6.04
C GLY A 238 8.76 28.05 4.73
N ARG A 239 9.77 27.96 3.86
CA ARG A 239 9.76 27.07 2.70
C ARG A 239 10.08 25.63 3.11
N ILE A 240 9.49 24.65 2.44
CA ILE A 240 9.79 23.23 2.60
C ILE A 240 11.15 22.95 1.93
N VAL A 241 12.18 22.68 2.72
CA VAL A 241 13.55 22.43 2.24
C VAL A 241 13.82 20.94 2.01
N ASP A 242 13.18 20.08 2.80
CA ASP A 242 13.23 18.62 2.65
C ASP A 242 11.89 18.03 3.11
N ALA A 243 11.55 16.83 2.60
CA ALA A 243 10.37 16.10 3.02
C ALA A 243 10.44 14.62 2.61
N ALA A 244 9.87 13.74 3.45
CA ALA A 244 9.90 12.29 3.27
C ALA A 244 8.65 11.59 3.84
N TRP A 245 8.45 10.35 3.43
CA TRP A 245 7.59 9.37 4.12
C TRP A 245 8.45 8.59 5.11
N ASP A 246 8.00 8.36 6.35
CA ASP A 246 8.84 7.81 7.45
C ASP A 246 9.13 6.30 7.37
#